data_AF-A0A4Y2SI39-F1
#
_entry.id   AF-A0A4Y2SI39-F1
#
_cell.length_a   1.000
_cell.length_b   1.000
_cell.length_c   1.000
_cell.angle_alpha   90.00
_cell.angle_beta   90.00
_cell.angle_gamma   90.00
#
_symmetry.space_group_name_H-M   'P 1'
#
loop_
_entity.id
_entity.type
_entity.pdbx_description
1 polymer ?
#
loop_
_entity_poly.entity_id
_entity_poly.type
_entity_poly.pdbx_seq_one_letter_code
_entity_poly.pdbx_strand_id
1 'polypeptide(L)'
;MWLLNIGSGNLPEILGLPCDSIEIPQQMVVEENLIEAIYSENLNDMEVEQLAKRVILAPTNKKTLEMNRSIIAKLQDELHTFYSSDSIISEDQNDLQNYPPEFLHDLTQSGMPPHALMLKKGVIVMLLRNLNPKQGLL
;
A
#
# COMPACT_ATOMS: atom_id res chain seq x y z
N MET A 1 -25.60 -4.94 -2.03
CA MET A 1 -24.16 -5.03 -2.37
C MET A 1 -23.50 -5.85 -1.28
N TRP A 2 -22.72 -6.90 -1.60
CA TRP A 2 -22.23 -7.86 -0.59
C TRP A 2 -21.38 -7.21 0.51
N LEU A 3 -20.46 -6.30 0.15
CA LEU A 3 -19.67 -5.51 1.10
C LEU A 3 -20.55 -4.71 2.08
N LEU A 4 -21.66 -4.14 1.61
CA LEU A 4 -22.59 -3.42 2.49
C LEU A 4 -23.28 -4.38 3.46
N ASN A 5 -23.65 -5.58 3.00
CA ASN A 5 -24.27 -6.58 3.87
C ASN A 5 -23.31 -7.07 4.97
N ILE A 6 -22.01 -7.18 4.68
CA ILE A 6 -20.98 -7.39 5.72
C ILE A 6 -20.99 -6.25 6.72
N GLY A 7 -20.84 -5.02 6.25
CA GLY A 7 -20.73 -3.85 7.12
C GLY A 7 -21.97 -3.62 7.99
N SER A 8 -23.14 -4.08 7.54
CA SER A 8 -24.40 -4.01 8.28
C SER A 8 -24.70 -5.26 9.13
N GLY A 9 -23.87 -6.30 9.10
CA GLY A 9 -24.14 -7.56 9.82
C GLY A 9 -25.35 -8.34 9.29
N ASN A 10 -25.71 -8.14 8.02
CA ASN A 10 -26.88 -8.74 7.38
C ASN A 10 -26.55 -10.04 6.62
N LEU A 11 -25.33 -10.58 6.77
CA LEU A 11 -24.98 -11.85 6.16
C LEU A 11 -25.56 -13.03 6.98
N PRO A 12 -26.03 -14.09 6.31
CA PRO A 12 -26.51 -15.28 7.01
C PRO A 12 -25.34 -16.00 7.70
N GLU A 13 -25.62 -16.58 8.87
CA GLU A 13 -24.68 -17.52 9.49
C GLU A 13 -24.53 -18.78 8.64
N ILE A 14 -23.30 -19.27 8.55
CA ILE A 14 -22.97 -20.47 7.77
C ILE A 14 -22.94 -21.67 8.72
N LEU A 15 -23.87 -22.60 8.54
CA LEU A 15 -23.98 -23.80 9.35
C LEU A 15 -22.66 -24.59 9.35
N GLY A 16 -22.13 -24.88 10.54
CA GLY A 16 -20.90 -25.66 10.71
C GLY A 16 -19.61 -24.83 10.70
N LEU A 17 -19.70 -23.50 10.55
CA LEU A 17 -18.57 -22.59 10.70
C LEU A 17 -18.74 -21.69 11.95
N PRO A 18 -17.64 -21.10 12.45
CA PRO A 18 -17.71 -20.05 13.47
C PRO A 18 -18.63 -18.87 13.07
N CYS A 19 -19.30 -18.25 14.05
CA CYS A 19 -20.25 -17.15 13.83
C CYS A 19 -19.63 -15.89 13.17
N ASP A 20 -18.30 -15.77 13.17
CA ASP A 20 -17.52 -14.70 12.52
C ASP A 20 -17.05 -15.07 11.10
N SER A 21 -17.48 -16.21 10.57
CA SER A 21 -17.15 -16.64 9.22
C SER A 21 -18.04 -15.99 8.18
N ILE A 22 -17.44 -15.61 7.04
CA ILE A 22 -18.15 -15.08 5.88
C ILE A 22 -17.79 -15.89 4.64
N GLU A 23 -18.75 -16.03 3.72
CA GLU A 23 -18.50 -16.61 2.40
C GLU A 23 -18.22 -15.49 1.40
N ILE A 24 -17.02 -15.53 0.81
CA ILE A 24 -16.62 -14.60 -0.25
C ILE A 24 -17.20 -15.10 -1.58
N PRO A 25 -18.01 -14.29 -2.29
CA PRO A 25 -18.57 -14.69 -3.57
C PRO A 25 -17.44 -14.94 -4.58
N GLN A 26 -17.55 -16.03 -5.35
CA GLN A 26 -16.51 -16.43 -6.31
C GLN A 26 -16.18 -15.32 -7.33
N GLN A 27 -17.16 -14.52 -7.73
CA GLN A 27 -16.95 -13.36 -8.62
C GLN A 27 -16.10 -12.23 -7.99
N MET A 28 -15.81 -12.29 -6.69
CA MET A 28 -14.95 -11.35 -5.97
C MET A 28 -13.57 -11.96 -5.67
N VAL A 29 -13.33 -13.21 -6.07
CA VAL A 29 -12.08 -13.92 -5.88
C VAL A 29 -11.31 -13.90 -7.20
N VAL A 30 -10.02 -13.60 -7.11
CA VAL A 30 -9.06 -13.74 -8.20
C VAL A 30 -8.01 -14.73 -7.74
N GLU A 31 -7.86 -15.84 -8.44
CA GLU A 31 -6.83 -16.86 -8.17
C GLU A 31 -5.48 -16.53 -8.82
N GLU A 32 -5.51 -15.68 -9.85
CA GLU A 32 -4.34 -15.23 -10.61
C GLU A 32 -3.66 -14.01 -9.96
N ASN A 33 -2.70 -13.42 -10.67
CA ASN A 33 -2.02 -12.21 -10.23
C ASN A 33 -2.98 -11.00 -10.17
N LEU A 34 -3.32 -10.57 -8.95
CA LEU A 34 -4.20 -9.43 -8.72
C LEU A 34 -3.76 -8.15 -9.44
N ILE A 35 -2.44 -7.91 -9.58
CA ILE A 35 -1.94 -6.72 -10.27
C ILE A 35 -2.31 -6.76 -11.75
N GLU A 36 -2.20 -7.93 -12.38
CA GLU A 36 -2.50 -8.11 -13.80
C GLU A 36 -4.01 -8.11 -14.04
N ALA A 37 -4.79 -8.69 -13.12
CA ALA A 37 -6.24 -8.62 -13.15
C ALA A 37 -6.77 -7.18 -13.07
N ILE A 38 -6.11 -6.30 -12.30
CA ILE A 38 -6.52 -4.90 -12.14
C ILE A 38 -5.91 -4.00 -13.20
N TYR A 39 -4.63 -4.12 -13.54
CA TYR A 39 -3.89 -3.16 -14.39
C TYR A 39 -3.41 -3.74 -15.74
N SER A 40 -3.83 -4.96 -16.12
CA SER A 40 -3.33 -5.69 -17.31
C SER A 40 -1.90 -6.24 -17.15
N GLU A 41 -1.51 -7.16 -18.03
CA GLU A 41 -0.19 -7.79 -18.01
C GLU A 41 0.95 -6.79 -18.26
N ASN A 42 0.74 -5.89 -19.24
CA ASN A 42 1.67 -4.82 -19.58
C ASN A 42 1.16 -3.44 -19.14
N LEU A 43 1.70 -2.93 -18.03
CA LEU A 43 1.36 -1.62 -17.48
C LEU A 43 1.69 -0.45 -18.40
N ASN A 44 2.64 -0.63 -19.31
CA ASN A 44 3.14 0.45 -20.18
C ASN A 44 2.16 0.80 -21.32
N ASP A 45 1.17 -0.06 -21.56
CA ASP A 45 0.11 0.19 -22.55
C ASP A 45 -1.03 1.04 -21.99
N MET A 46 -1.02 1.31 -20.68
CA MET A 46 -2.02 2.14 -20.01
C MET A 46 -1.59 3.59 -19.89
N GLU A 47 -2.52 4.51 -20.13
CA GLU A 47 -2.32 5.92 -19.82
C GLU A 47 -2.36 6.16 -18.30
N VAL A 48 -1.65 7.21 -17.85
CA VAL A 48 -1.55 7.58 -16.43
C VAL A 48 -2.93 7.85 -15.83
N GLU A 49 -3.85 8.41 -16.60
CA GLU A 49 -5.24 8.69 -16.22
C GLU A 49 -6.05 7.41 -15.98
N GLN A 50 -5.71 6.31 -16.66
CA GLN A 50 -6.34 5.02 -16.45
C GLN A 50 -5.77 4.32 -15.21
N LEU A 51 -4.45 4.42 -15.02
CA LEU A 51 -3.76 3.92 -13.82
C LEU A 51 -4.31 4.61 -12.56
N ALA A 52 -4.49 5.93 -12.60
CA ALA A 52 -4.99 6.73 -11.48
C ALA A 52 -6.44 6.39 -11.05
N LYS A 53 -7.23 5.73 -11.91
CA LYS A 53 -8.62 5.32 -11.62
C LYS A 53 -8.72 3.99 -10.88
N ARG A 54 -7.60 3.30 -10.68
CA ARG A 54 -7.54 1.96 -10.10
C ARG A 54 -6.74 2.02 -8.80
N VAL A 55 -7.14 1.21 -7.82
CA VAL A 55 -6.47 1.13 -6.53
C VAL A 55 -6.52 -0.31 -6.03
N ILE A 56 -5.44 -0.75 -5.40
CA ILE A 56 -5.38 -2.02 -4.68
C ILE A 56 -5.20 -1.69 -3.21
N LEU A 57 -6.09 -2.22 -2.37
CA LEU A 57 -6.05 -2.05 -0.92
C LEU A 57 -5.59 -3.35 -0.28
N ALA A 58 -4.76 -3.25 0.76
CA ALA A 58 -4.32 -4.40 1.57
C ALA A 58 -4.56 -4.14 3.05
N PRO A 59 -4.70 -5.20 3.87
CA PRO A 59 -4.89 -5.06 5.32
C PRO A 59 -3.71 -4.39 6.05
N THR A 60 -2.49 -4.49 5.51
CA THR A 60 -1.28 -3.95 6.16
C THR A 60 -0.43 -3.12 5.20
N ASN A 61 0.22 -2.09 5.72
CA ASN A 61 1.15 -1.25 4.96
C ASN A 61 2.29 -2.06 4.33
N LYS A 62 2.82 -3.06 5.05
CA LYS A 62 3.85 -3.96 4.52
C LYS A 62 3.39 -4.64 3.23
N LYS A 63 2.17 -5.19 3.20
CA LYS A 63 1.63 -5.84 2.01
C LYS A 63 1.38 -4.86 0.87
N THR A 64 0.88 -3.66 1.18
CA THR A 64 0.72 -2.57 0.21
C THR A 64 2.07 -2.19 -0.43
N LEU A 65 3.13 -2.04 0.39
CA LEU A 65 4.47 -1.71 -0.10
C LEU A 65 5.05 -2.80 -1.02
N GLU A 66 4.84 -4.09 -0.68
CA GLU A 66 5.23 -5.21 -1.55
C GLU A 66 4.53 -5.16 -2.92
N MET A 67 3.22 -4.87 -2.93
CA MET A 67 2.46 -4.73 -4.17
C MET A 67 2.92 -3.52 -4.98
N ASN A 68 3.12 -2.36 -4.33
CA ASN A 68 3.63 -1.16 -4.99
C ASN A 68 5.00 -1.41 -5.65
N ARG A 69 5.93 -2.10 -4.96
CA ARG A 69 7.22 -2.48 -5.54
C ARG A 69 7.07 -3.38 -6.76
N SER A 70 6.12 -4.32 -6.73
CA SER A 70 5.83 -5.22 -7.86
C SER A 70 5.28 -4.46 -9.08
N ILE A 71 4.43 -3.47 -8.85
CA ILE A 71 3.92 -2.57 -9.90
C ILE A 71 5.06 -1.75 -10.50
N ILE A 72 5.92 -1.13 -9.66
CA ILE A 72 7.07 -0.35 -10.12
C ILE A 72 8.04 -1.23 -10.94
N ALA A 73 8.26 -2.48 -10.53
CA ALA A 73 9.15 -3.40 -11.25
C ALA A 73 8.68 -3.69 -12.70
N LYS A 74 7.36 -3.66 -12.96
CA LYS A 74 6.77 -3.91 -14.28
C LYS A 74 6.84 -2.71 -15.24
N LEU A 75 7.11 -1.50 -14.76
CA LEU A 75 7.30 -0.32 -15.63
C LEU A 75 8.69 -0.33 -16.29
N GLN A 76 8.78 0.11 -17.54
CA GLN A 76 10.03 0.04 -18.32
C GLN A 76 11.06 1.14 -17.98
N ASP A 77 10.63 2.22 -17.33
CA ASP A 77 11.50 3.36 -17.00
C ASP A 77 12.57 3.05 -15.93
N GLU A 78 13.58 3.92 -15.85
CA GLU A 78 14.69 3.78 -14.91
C GLU A 78 14.26 3.97 -13.45
N LEU A 79 14.63 3.00 -12.61
CA LEU A 79 14.36 3.02 -11.18
C LEU A 79 15.28 4.01 -10.46
N HIS A 80 14.70 4.93 -9.72
CA HIS A 80 15.38 5.81 -8.79
C HIS A 80 14.93 5.52 -7.36
N THR A 81 15.88 5.36 -6.44
CA THR A 81 15.61 5.09 -5.02
C THR A 81 16.10 6.25 -4.17
N PHE A 82 15.20 6.79 -3.34
CA PHE A 82 15.50 7.81 -2.34
C PHE A 82 15.46 7.17 -0.96
N TYR A 83 16.55 7.28 -0.20
CA TYR A 83 16.65 6.74 1.15
C TYR A 83 16.34 7.81 2.19
N SER A 84 15.58 7.46 3.24
CA SER A 84 15.40 8.33 4.41
C SER A 84 16.69 8.41 5.22
N SER A 85 16.79 9.46 6.03
CA SER A 85 17.86 9.66 6.99
C SER A 85 17.23 9.69 8.37
N ASP A 86 17.16 8.53 9.02
CA ASP A 86 16.43 8.35 10.27
C ASP A 86 17.37 8.39 11.48
N SER A 87 16.91 9.04 12.55
CA SER A 87 17.63 9.13 13.82
C SER A 87 16.65 9.25 14.96
N ILE A 88 16.98 8.69 16.11
CA ILE A 88 16.23 8.91 17.34
C ILE A 88 16.67 10.21 18.03
N ILE A 89 15.73 10.86 18.71
CA ILE A 89 16.01 11.95 19.65
C ILE A 89 15.61 11.40 21.02
N SER A 90 16.58 11.09 21.86
CA SER A 90 16.36 10.63 23.24
C SER A 90 17.40 11.21 24.19
N GLU A 91 17.00 11.39 25.46
CA GLU A 91 17.87 11.77 26.56
C GLU A 91 18.50 10.54 27.26
N ASP A 92 17.99 9.32 27.01
CA ASP A 92 18.53 8.07 27.55
C ASP A 92 19.58 7.48 26.60
N GLN A 93 20.81 7.26 27.11
CA GLN A 93 21.89 6.68 26.33
C GLN A 93 21.64 5.21 25.93
N ASN A 94 20.77 4.49 26.65
CA ASN A 94 20.43 3.11 26.33
C ASN A 94 19.55 3.01 25.07
N ASP A 95 18.84 4.07 24.70
CA ASP A 95 17.92 4.04 23.55
C ASP A 95 18.65 3.88 22.22
N LEU A 96 19.90 4.36 22.12
CA LEU A 96 20.75 4.13 20.94
C LEU A 96 21.03 2.64 20.70
N GLN A 97 21.00 1.83 21.76
CA GLN A 97 21.20 0.38 21.68
C GLN A 97 19.87 -0.36 21.44
N ASN A 98 18.76 0.20 21.92
CA ASN A 98 17.42 -0.37 21.76
C ASN A 98 16.80 -0.10 20.37
N TYR A 99 17.18 1.00 19.72
CA TYR A 99 16.63 1.43 18.41
C TYR A 99 17.74 1.61 17.37
N PRO A 100 18.34 0.51 16.89
CA PRO A 100 19.36 0.59 15.87
C PRO A 100 18.76 1.09 14.53
N PRO A 101 19.58 1.65 13.62
CA PRO A 101 19.10 2.16 12.33
C PRO A 101 18.28 1.15 11.53
N GLU A 102 18.65 -0.13 11.56
CA GLU A 102 17.94 -1.21 10.87
C GLU A 102 16.49 -1.33 11.36
N PHE A 103 16.27 -1.16 12.66
CA PHE A 103 14.91 -1.15 13.23
C PHE A 103 14.11 0.06 12.73
N LEU A 104 14.76 1.24 12.63
CA LEU A 104 14.11 2.44 12.10
C LEU A 104 13.73 2.29 10.62
N HIS A 105 14.60 1.68 9.82
CA HIS A 105 14.37 1.47 8.39
C HIS A 105 13.18 0.53 8.10
N ASP A 106 12.85 -0.36 9.03
CA ASP A 106 11.73 -1.30 8.95
C ASP A 106 10.38 -0.70 9.40
N LEU A 107 10.36 0.53 9.94
CA LEU A 107 9.14 1.17 10.38
C LEU A 107 8.24 1.54 9.20
N THR A 108 7.02 1.00 9.18
CA THR A 108 5.97 1.31 8.19
C THR A 108 4.76 1.98 8.82
N GLN A 109 4.99 2.94 9.71
CA GLN A 109 3.92 3.65 10.44
C GLN A 109 3.06 4.48 9.48
N SER A 110 1.77 4.63 9.82
CA SER A 110 0.86 5.45 9.02
C SER A 110 1.33 6.91 8.96
N GLY A 111 1.28 7.53 7.77
CA GLY A 111 1.70 8.93 7.58
C GLY A 111 3.21 9.15 7.43
N MET A 112 4.02 8.09 7.41
CA MET A 112 5.44 8.15 7.08
C MET A 112 5.73 7.43 5.76
N PRO A 113 6.59 7.98 4.89
CA PRO A 113 7.07 7.25 3.72
C PRO A 113 7.97 6.09 4.17
N PRO A 114 8.12 5.04 3.34
CA PRO A 114 9.08 3.97 3.60
C PRO A 114 10.52 4.50 3.55
N HIS A 115 11.44 3.83 4.24
CA HIS A 115 12.87 4.18 4.21
C HIS A 115 13.43 4.23 2.79
N ALA A 116 13.16 3.21 1.98
CA ALA A 116 13.54 3.17 0.56
C ALA A 116 12.32 3.53 -0.31
N LEU A 117 12.26 4.79 -0.75
CA LEU A 117 11.25 5.27 -1.69
C LEU A 117 11.72 5.02 -3.13
N MET A 118 11.15 3.99 -3.75
CA MET A 118 11.40 3.59 -5.13
C MET A 118 10.44 4.30 -6.08
N LEU A 119 10.96 4.96 -7.12
CA LEU A 119 10.19 5.69 -8.12
C LEU A 119 10.68 5.40 -9.54
N LYS A 120 9.74 5.42 -10.48
CA LYS A 120 9.96 5.41 -11.93
C LYS A 120 9.08 6.47 -12.56
N LYS A 121 9.41 6.91 -13.77
CA LYS A 121 8.49 7.76 -14.54
C LYS A 121 7.19 6.99 -14.83
N GLY A 122 6.06 7.69 -14.74
CA GLY A 122 4.72 7.11 -14.94
C GLY A 122 4.07 6.49 -13.70
N VAL A 123 4.76 6.40 -12.54
CA VAL A 123 4.14 5.92 -11.30
C VAL A 123 3.18 6.94 -10.70
N ILE A 124 2.10 6.46 -10.09
CA ILE A 124 1.19 7.29 -9.28
C ILE A 124 1.78 7.43 -7.87
N VAL A 125 1.86 8.67 -7.38
CA VAL A 125 2.32 8.98 -6.02
C VAL A 125 1.22 9.67 -5.22
N MET A 126 1.21 9.44 -3.92
CA MET A 126 0.34 10.14 -2.98
C MET A 126 1.18 11.07 -2.12
N LEU A 127 0.77 12.33 -2.01
CA LEU A 127 1.38 13.28 -1.10
C LEU A 127 0.91 13.00 0.33
N LEU A 128 1.84 12.70 1.23
CA LEU A 128 1.53 12.42 2.64
C LEU A 128 1.45 13.69 3.50
N ARG A 129 1.95 14.82 2.99
CA ARG A 129 1.93 16.12 3.69
C ARG A 129 1.61 17.22 2.70
N ASN A 130 0.81 18.18 3.17
CA ASN A 130 0.53 19.40 2.42
C ASN A 130 1.81 20.25 2.35
N LEU A 131 2.28 20.54 1.13
CA LEU A 131 3.50 21.32 0.90
C LEU A 131 3.25 22.84 0.96
N ASN A 132 2.02 23.28 0.73
CA ASN A 132 1.65 24.70 0.82
C ASN A 132 0.25 24.89 1.43
N PRO A 133 0.16 24.90 2.78
CA PRO A 133 -1.11 25.04 3.49
C PRO A 133 -1.84 26.36 3.16
N LYS A 134 -1.08 27.42 2.81
CA LYS A 134 -1.64 28.73 2.50
C LYS A 134 -2.33 28.79 1.14
N GLN A 135 -1.94 27.93 0.20
CA GLN A 135 -2.52 27.87 -1.15
C GLN A 135 -3.44 26.66 -1.37
N GLY A 136 -3.61 25.80 -0.37
CA GLY A 136 -4.55 24.67 -0.45
C GLY A 136 -4.10 23.53 -1.37
N LEU A 137 -2.80 23.41 -1.65
CA LEU A 137 -2.26 22.28 -2.41
C LEU A 137 -2.28 21.01 -1.55
N LEU A 138 -3.26 20.14 -1.81
CA LEU A 138 -3.13 18.70 -1.57
C LEU A 138 -2.41 18.05 -2.74
#